data_AF-A0A9X3ME27-F1
#
_entry.id   AF-A0A9X3ME27-F1
#
_cell.length_a   1.000
_cell.length_b   1.000
_cell.length_c   1.000
_cell.angle_alpha   90.00
_cell.angle_beta   90.00
_cell.angle_gamma   90.00
#
_symmetry.space_group_name_H-M   'P 1'
#
loop_
_entity.id
_entity.type
_entity.pdbx_description
1 polymer ?
#
loop_
_entity_poly.entity_id
_entity_poly.type
_entity_poly.pdbx_seq_one_letter_code
_entity_poly.pdbx_strand_id
1 'polypeptide(L)'
;MNGTPLSSQLVVLRVGVRGTIHEFQTLTDSSGAFAFPAFEERKSQGILSLNQKYVLVFLKTHLANGEEVTIWESSIDGYETYEFARENMGNLNCEVTNEVYYFAFSYFGNGEDDTYVYSQCKLTGYVESGVYES
;
A
#
# COMPACT_ATOMS: atom_id res chain seq x y z
N MET A 1 2.32 8.63 18.41
CA MET A 1 1.11 9.14 19.09
C MET A 1 0.34 7.93 19.59
N ASN A 2 0.77 7.36 20.72
CA ASN A 2 0.35 6.04 21.25
C ASN A 2 -1.16 5.73 21.18
N GLY A 3 -1.62 5.13 20.08
CA GLY A 3 -2.97 4.57 19.94
C GLY A 3 -4.13 5.58 19.92
N THR A 4 -3.87 6.88 19.75
CA THR A 4 -4.94 7.88 19.62
C THR A 4 -5.35 8.01 18.15
N PRO A 5 -6.64 7.82 17.80
CA PRO A 5 -7.11 8.00 16.44
C PRO A 5 -6.88 9.42 15.90
N LEU A 6 -6.41 9.51 14.66
CA LEU A 6 -6.21 10.78 13.96
C LEU A 6 -7.36 11.03 13.01
N SER A 7 -8.22 12.00 13.35
CA SER A 7 -9.36 12.39 12.51
C SER A 7 -9.01 13.50 11.52
N SER A 8 -9.76 13.60 10.42
CA SER A 8 -9.62 14.63 9.39
C SER A 8 -8.22 14.71 8.77
N GLN A 9 -7.49 13.60 8.72
CA GLN A 9 -6.20 13.53 8.01
C GLN A 9 -6.45 13.19 6.55
N LEU A 10 -5.73 13.86 5.65
CA LEU A 10 -5.81 13.60 4.21
C LEU A 10 -5.08 12.30 3.89
N VAL A 11 -5.83 11.30 3.44
CA VAL A 11 -5.30 10.03 2.94
C VAL A 11 -5.36 10.03 1.42
N VAL A 12 -4.22 9.76 0.79
CA VAL A 12 -4.04 9.74 -0.66
C VAL A 12 -3.67 8.34 -1.10
N LEU A 13 -4.47 7.77 -2.01
CA LEU A 13 -4.20 6.51 -2.70
C LEU A 13 -3.82 6.82 -4.15
N ARG A 14 -2.65 6.39 -4.58
CA ARG A 14 -2.22 6.37 -5.98
C ARG A 14 -2.05 4.95 -6.45
N VAL A 15 -2.69 4.62 -7.57
CA VAL A 15 -2.55 3.32 -8.25
C VAL A 15 -1.93 3.55 -9.62
N GLY A 16 -0.71 3.09 -9.81
CA GLY A 16 0.01 3.13 -11.08
C GLY A 16 -0.23 1.84 -11.86
N VAL A 17 -0.87 1.94 -13.03
CA VAL A 17 -1.15 0.79 -13.90
C VAL A 17 -0.98 1.20 -15.36
N ARG A 18 -0.27 0.39 -16.15
CA ARG A 18 -0.07 0.63 -17.60
C ARG A 18 0.48 2.03 -17.95
N GLY A 19 1.35 2.58 -17.10
CA GLY A 19 1.93 3.91 -17.29
C GLY A 19 1.00 5.08 -16.95
N THR A 20 -0.20 4.81 -16.42
CA THR A 20 -1.12 5.82 -15.89
C THR A 20 -1.14 5.75 -14.37
N ILE A 21 -1.20 6.91 -13.71
CA ILE A 21 -1.39 7.01 -12.26
C ILE A 21 -2.80 7.51 -12.01
N HIS A 22 -3.58 6.74 -11.26
CA HIS A 22 -4.89 7.11 -10.78
C HIS A 22 -4.77 7.56 -9.32
N GLU A 23 -5.24 8.75 -9.00
CA GLU A 23 -5.19 9.30 -7.64
C GLU A 23 -6.59 9.40 -7.04
N PHE A 24 -6.71 8.99 -5.79
CA PHE A 24 -7.91 9.07 -4.97
C PHE A 24 -7.56 9.72 -3.64
N GLN A 25 -8.49 10.48 -3.09
CA GLN A 25 -8.30 11.17 -1.82
C GLN A 25 -9.52 10.96 -0.93
N THR A 26 -9.28 10.83 0.37
CA THR A 26 -10.32 10.75 1.40
C THR A 26 -9.81 11.36 2.71
N LEU A 27 -10.71 11.54 3.67
CA LEU A 27 -10.36 11.98 5.01
C LEU A 27 -10.62 10.86 6.02
N THR A 28 -9.76 10.75 7.03
CA THR A 28 -10.05 9.88 8.16
C THR A 28 -11.25 10.40 8.97
N ASP A 29 -12.10 9.49 9.44
CA ASP A 29 -13.21 9.82 10.33
C ASP A 29 -12.77 10.02 11.79
N SER A 30 -13.72 10.23 12.71
CA SER A 30 -13.43 10.42 14.14
C SER A 30 -12.76 9.22 14.82
N SER A 31 -12.83 8.03 14.21
CA SER A 31 -12.17 6.80 14.66
C SER A 31 -10.82 6.56 13.98
N GLY A 32 -10.39 7.48 13.11
CA GLY A 32 -9.16 7.35 12.34
C GLY A 32 -9.28 6.41 11.13
N ALA A 33 -10.49 5.90 10.85
CA ALA A 33 -10.75 4.99 9.74
C ALA A 33 -10.92 5.77 8.42
N PHE A 34 -10.59 5.12 7.31
CA PHE A 34 -10.76 5.65 5.97
C PHE A 34 -11.16 4.53 5.00
N ALA A 35 -11.78 4.91 3.88
CA ALA A 35 -12.14 3.98 2.83
C ALA A 35 -12.07 4.65 1.46
N PHE A 36 -11.82 3.82 0.44
CA PHE A 36 -11.87 4.19 -0.97
C PHE A 36 -12.90 3.32 -1.70
N PRO A 37 -13.55 3.83 -2.75
CA PRO A 37 -14.30 2.98 -3.66
C PRO A 37 -13.35 1.97 -4.32
N ALA A 38 -13.89 0.80 -4.69
CA ALA A 38 -13.12 -0.19 -5.43
C ALA A 38 -12.60 0.40 -6.75
N PHE A 39 -11.33 0.16 -7.04
CA PHE A 39 -10.70 0.52 -8.31
C PHE A 39 -10.67 -0.71 -9.23
N GLU A 40 -11.25 -0.58 -10.42
CA GLU A 40 -11.26 -1.61 -11.45
C GLU A 40 -10.73 -1.03 -12.77
N GLU A 41 -9.64 -1.61 -13.29
CA GLU A 41 -9.08 -1.22 -14.57
C GLU A 41 -9.51 -2.20 -15.67
N ARG A 42 -10.21 -1.71 -16.70
CA ARG A 42 -10.66 -2.54 -17.82
C ARG A 42 -9.60 -2.61 -18.91
N LYS A 43 -9.22 -3.82 -19.31
CA LYS A 43 -8.25 -4.08 -20.37
C LYS A 43 -8.79 -3.63 -21.74
N SER A 44 -8.07 -2.77 -22.46
CA SER A 44 -8.26 -2.65 -23.92
C SER A 44 -7.52 -3.80 -24.61
N GLN A 45 -8.11 -4.41 -25.64
CA GLN A 45 -7.51 -5.51 -26.42
C GLN A 45 -6.38 -5.04 -27.37
N GLY A 46 -5.61 -4.02 -26.99
CA GLY A 46 -4.49 -3.52 -27.78
C GLY A 46 -3.28 -4.47 -27.75
N ILE A 47 -2.55 -4.47 -28.87
CA ILE A 47 -1.39 -5.32 -29.16
C ILE A 47 -0.40 -5.33 -27.99
N LEU A 48 -0.09 -6.53 -27.50
CA LEU A 48 0.81 -6.79 -26.38
C LEU A 48 2.25 -6.43 -26.79
N SER A 49 2.73 -5.25 -26.40
CA SER A 49 4.16 -5.07 -26.16
C SER A 49 4.57 -5.89 -24.93
N LEU A 50 5.83 -6.32 -24.86
CA LEU A 50 6.45 -6.90 -23.66
C LEU A 50 6.44 -5.86 -22.52
N ASN A 51 5.29 -5.69 -21.88
CA ASN A 51 5.14 -4.89 -20.69
C ASN A 51 5.11 -5.87 -19.52
N GLN A 52 6.13 -5.83 -18.66
CA GLN A 52 5.99 -6.39 -17.32
C GLN A 52 4.76 -5.74 -16.68
N LYS A 53 3.88 -6.59 -16.15
CA LYS A 53 2.62 -6.16 -15.56
C LYS A 53 2.91 -5.83 -14.11
N TYR A 54 3.17 -4.57 -13.82
CA TYR A 54 3.24 -4.10 -12.44
C TYR A 54 2.07 -3.17 -12.15
N VAL A 55 1.52 -3.32 -10.95
CA VAL A 55 0.62 -2.37 -10.32
C VAL A 55 1.38 -1.71 -9.17
N LEU A 56 1.62 -0.42 -9.29
CA LEU A 56 2.21 0.37 -8.21
C LEU A 56 1.08 0.84 -7.29
N VAL A 57 1.24 0.67 -5.98
CA VAL A 57 0.30 1.17 -4.98
C VAL A 57 1.06 2.07 -4.02
N PHE A 58 0.61 3.31 -3.89
CA PHE A 58 1.09 4.26 -2.88
C PHE A 58 -0.12 4.73 -2.07
N LEU A 59 -0.15 4.40 -0.80
CA LEU A 59 -1.15 4.86 0.15
C LEU A 59 -0.42 5.62 1.25
N LYS A 60 -0.69 6.92 1.33
CA LYS A 60 -0.02 7.83 2.25
C LYS A 60 -1.02 8.72 2.96
N THR A 61 -0.65 9.22 4.13
CA THR A 61 -1.41 10.28 4.81
C THR A 61 -0.52 11.47 5.10
N HIS A 62 -1.10 12.67 5.03
CA HIS A 62 -0.45 13.92 5.38
C HIS A 62 -0.96 14.39 6.73
N LEU A 63 -0.05 14.43 7.70
CA LEU A 63 -0.33 14.91 9.05
C LEU A 63 -0.44 16.43 9.06
N ALA A 64 -1.13 16.98 10.06
CA ALA A 64 -1.32 18.43 10.20
C ALA A 64 -0.01 19.23 10.33
N ASN A 65 1.09 18.60 10.77
CA ASN A 65 2.43 19.17 10.85
C ASN A 65 3.18 19.14 9.50
N GLY A 66 2.56 18.62 8.43
CA GLY A 66 3.16 18.45 7.10
C GLY A 66 3.97 17.16 6.92
N GLU A 67 4.06 16.31 7.95
CA GLU A 67 4.73 15.01 7.87
C GLU A 67 3.93 14.04 6.99
N GLU A 68 4.63 13.31 6.14
CA GLU A 68 4.05 12.25 5.32
C GLU A 68 4.28 10.90 6.00
N VAL A 69 3.20 10.12 6.11
CA VAL A 69 3.25 8.77 6.66
C VAL A 69 2.98 7.76 5.55
N THR A 70 3.89 6.80 5.39
CA THR A 70 3.74 5.70 4.43
C THR A 70 2.88 4.61 5.04
N ILE A 71 1.61 4.56 4.64
CA ILE A 71 0.68 3.51 5.06
C ILE A 71 0.95 2.22 4.27
N TRP A 72 1.15 2.34 2.95
CA TRP A 72 1.50 1.21 2.09
C TRP A 72 2.20 1.69 0.83
N GLU A 73 3.34 1.11 0.50
CA GLU A 73 4.02 1.34 -0.78
C GLU A 73 4.54 0.01 -1.34
N SER A 74 4.11 -0.38 -2.53
CA SER A 74 4.52 -1.63 -3.15
C SER A 74 4.42 -1.61 -4.68
N SER A 75 5.17 -2.51 -5.32
CA SER A 75 4.93 -2.93 -6.71
C SER A 75 4.42 -4.37 -6.69
N ILE A 76 3.22 -4.60 -7.24
CA ILE A 76 2.58 -5.91 -7.29
C ILE A 76 2.65 -6.45 -8.71
N ASP A 77 3.06 -7.70 -8.85
CA ASP A 77 3.18 -8.39 -10.12
C ASP A 77 1.81 -8.88 -10.59
N GLY A 78 1.47 -8.58 -11.84
CA GLY A 78 0.17 -8.88 -12.43
C GLY A 78 -0.89 -7.81 -12.18
N TYR A 79 -2.15 -8.18 -12.40
CA TYR A 79 -3.32 -7.31 -12.17
C TYR A 79 -4.25 -7.87 -11.10
N GLU A 80 -3.85 -8.96 -10.46
CA GLU A 80 -4.61 -9.61 -9.40
C GLU A 80 -3.96 -9.30 -8.07
N THR A 81 -4.75 -8.81 -7.12
CA THR A 81 -4.27 -8.55 -5.77
C THR A 81 -4.04 -9.87 -5.04
N TYR A 82 -2.80 -10.11 -4.62
CA TYR A 82 -2.45 -11.26 -3.79
C TYR A 82 -3.24 -11.31 -2.47
N GLU A 83 -3.40 -12.50 -1.91
CA GLU A 83 -4.13 -12.72 -0.66
C GLU A 83 -3.57 -11.88 0.48
N PHE A 84 -2.23 -11.85 0.67
CA PHE A 84 -1.59 -11.04 1.72
C PHE A 84 -1.96 -9.56 1.61
N ALA A 85 -2.05 -9.01 0.38
CA ALA A 85 -2.40 -7.62 0.17
C ALA A 85 -3.87 -7.38 0.50
N ARG A 86 -4.77 -8.29 0.13
CA ARG A 86 -6.19 -8.20 0.49
C ARG A 86 -6.41 -8.25 2.00
N GLU A 87 -5.73 -9.16 2.69
CA GLU A 87 -5.85 -9.33 4.15
C GLU A 87 -5.30 -8.14 4.91
N ASN A 88 -4.11 -7.66 4.54
CA ASN A 88 -3.46 -6.54 5.23
C ASN A 88 -4.13 -5.20 4.89
N MET A 89 -4.39 -4.88 3.61
CA MET A 89 -5.04 -3.61 3.24
C MET A 89 -6.46 -3.49 3.81
N GLY A 90 -7.17 -4.60 3.99
CA GLY A 90 -8.48 -4.62 4.62
C GLY A 90 -8.46 -4.42 6.14
N ASN A 91 -7.29 -4.54 6.79
CA ASN A 91 -7.15 -4.52 8.25
C ASN A 91 -5.93 -3.69 8.72
N LEU A 92 -5.63 -2.59 8.03
CA LEU A 92 -4.49 -1.74 8.36
C LEU A 92 -4.58 -1.18 9.78
N ASN A 93 -3.52 -1.41 10.56
CA ASN A 93 -3.34 -0.82 11.88
C ASN A 93 -1.97 -0.12 11.93
N CYS A 94 -2.02 1.21 11.94
CA CYS A 94 -0.85 2.07 11.75
C CYS A 94 -0.64 2.94 12.98
N GLU A 95 0.60 2.99 13.46
CA GLU A 95 1.05 3.99 14.42
C GLU A 95 2.02 4.92 13.68
N VAL A 96 1.62 6.17 13.52
CA VAL A 96 2.33 7.15 12.67
C VAL A 96 3.75 7.47 13.17
N THR A 97 4.06 7.13 14.42
CA THR A 97 5.42 7.29 14.98
C THR A 97 6.31 6.07 14.79
N ASN A 98 5.82 5.00 14.15
CA ASN A 98 6.68 3.88 13.79
C ASN A 98 7.65 4.29 12.67
N GLU A 99 8.83 3.69 12.69
CA GLU A 99 9.73 3.71 11.52
C GLU A 99 9.06 3.04 10.32
N VAL A 100 9.51 3.38 9.11
CA VAL A 100 9.10 2.66 7.91
C VAL A 100 9.81 1.30 7.93
N TYR A 101 9.05 0.22 7.80
CA TYR A 101 9.58 -1.12 7.63
C TYR A 101 9.41 -1.56 6.18
N TYR A 102 10.32 -2.40 5.69
CA TYR A 102 10.04 -3.26 4.56
C TYR A 102 9.49 -4.61 5.05
N PHE A 103 8.61 -5.21 4.26
CA PHE A 103 8.02 -6.52 4.47
C PHE A 103 8.09 -7.31 3.16
N ALA A 104 8.77 -8.45 3.17
CA ALA A 104 8.89 -9.34 2.02
C ALA A 104 7.82 -10.44 2.09
N PHE A 105 7.00 -10.55 1.04
CA PHE A 105 5.96 -11.57 0.90
C PHE A 105 6.34 -12.55 -0.20
N SER A 106 6.61 -13.80 0.17
CA SER A 106 7.02 -14.84 -0.76
C SER A 106 5.84 -15.67 -1.25
N TYR A 107 5.74 -15.86 -2.56
CA TYR A 107 4.74 -16.76 -3.16
C TYR A 107 5.11 -18.24 -2.96
N PHE A 108 6.40 -18.57 -3.08
CA PHE A 108 6.90 -19.95 -3.01
C PHE A 108 7.48 -20.31 -1.63
N GLY A 109 7.60 -19.34 -0.72
CA GLY A 109 8.14 -19.55 0.63
C GLY A 109 9.64 -19.84 0.66
N ASN A 110 10.33 -19.65 -0.46
CA ASN A 110 11.78 -19.85 -0.62
C ASN A 110 12.54 -18.53 -0.84
N GLY A 111 11.86 -17.38 -0.86
CA GLY A 111 12.46 -16.06 -1.08
C GLY A 111 12.71 -15.71 -2.56
N GLU A 112 12.31 -16.57 -3.49
CA GLU A 112 12.34 -16.26 -4.92
C GLU A 112 11.06 -15.51 -5.33
N ASP A 113 11.22 -14.39 -6.05
CA ASP A 113 10.13 -13.50 -6.51
C ASP A 113 9.26 -12.90 -5.38
N ASP A 114 9.90 -12.45 -4.31
CA ASP A 114 9.20 -11.79 -3.20
C ASP A 114 8.63 -10.42 -3.59
N THR A 115 7.40 -10.16 -3.18
CA THR A 115 6.79 -8.83 -3.25
C THR A 115 7.15 -8.04 -2.00
N TYR A 116 7.75 -6.87 -2.18
CA TYR A 116 8.11 -5.97 -1.09
C TYR A 116 7.03 -4.91 -0.86
N VAL A 117 6.69 -4.72 0.41
CA VAL A 117 5.80 -3.65 0.88
C VAL A 117 6.56 -2.80 1.89
N TYR A 118 6.58 -1.48 1.68
CA TYR A 118 7.09 -0.51 2.64
C TYR A 118 5.93 0.12 3.40
N SER A 119 6.00 0.13 4.73
CA SER A 119 4.87 0.56 5.56
C SER A 119 5.32 0.93 6.98
N GLN A 120 4.70 1.96 7.56
CA GLN A 120 4.74 2.25 9.01
C GLN A 120 3.65 1.48 9.78
N CYS A 121 2.75 0.80 9.06
CA CYS A 121 1.73 -0.06 9.63
C CYS A 121 2.31 -1.44 9.93
N LYS A 122 1.72 -2.11 10.92
CA LYS A 122 2.07 -3.50 11.19
C LYS A 122 1.40 -4.38 10.16
N LEU A 123 2.19 -5.11 9.38
CA LEU A 123 1.71 -6.12 8.45
C LEU A 123 1.94 -7.53 9.02
N THR A 124 1.23 -8.52 8.49
CA THR A 124 1.35 -9.92 8.91
C THR A 124 1.48 -10.84 7.70
N GLY A 125 2.07 -12.03 7.89
CA GLY A 125 2.20 -13.04 6.84
C GLY A 125 3.43 -12.88 5.93
N TYR A 126 4.35 -11.99 6.28
CA TYR A 126 5.63 -11.80 5.59
C TYR A 126 6.65 -12.88 6.00
N VAL A 127 7.61 -13.16 5.11
CA VAL A 127 8.73 -14.09 5.38
C VAL A 127 9.94 -13.39 5.98
N GLU A 128 10.11 -12.10 5.69
CA GLU A 128 11.18 -11.25 6.20
C GLU A 128 10.67 -9.81 6.39
N SER A 129 11.22 -9.11 7.39
CA SER A 129 10.96 -7.68 7.59
C SER A 129 12.14 -7.01 8.27
N GLY A 130 12.34 -5.73 8.00
CA GLY A 130 13.31 -4.90 8.70
C GLY A 130 13.01 -3.42 8.56
N VAL A 131 13.71 -2.59 9.33
CA VAL A 131 13.63 -1.14 9.19
C VAL A 131 14.15 -0.77 7.81
N TYR A 132 13.40 0.06 7.09
CA TYR A 132 13.82 0.61 5.81
C TYR A 132 14.78 1.78 6.06
N GLU A 133 16.07 1.55 5.83
CA GLU A 133 17.09 2.60 5.86
C GLU A 133 17.16 3.28 4.48
N SER A 134 16.72 4.54 4.41
CA SER A 134 16.76 5.39 3.22
C SER A 134 18.11 6.07 3.01
#